data_AF-A0A1D8PGR9-F1
#
_entry.id   AF-A0A1D8PGR9-F1
#
_cell.length_a   1.000
_cell.length_b   1.000
_cell.length_c   1.000
_cell.angle_alpha   90.00
_cell.angle_beta   90.00
_cell.angle_gamma   90.00
#
_symmetry.space_group_name_H-M   'P 1'
#
loop_
_entity.id
_entity.type
_entity.pdbx_description
1 polymer ?
#
loop_
_entity_poly.entity_id
_entity_poly.type
_entity_poly.pdbx_seq_one_letter_code
_entity_poly.pdbx_strand_id
1 'polypeptide(L)'
;MFSKLGKNGGRLSKRFVRYNSSINRNNSKNPLLAYTFAAIGFSGAGYFIGKALSKEPLPTSSDRSTSPLSTLSSPQYANEKDFEAGLLKIVEIVGHENASFDKDVLLAQNDSFYSTHHPPNPDVQKPSAVIYPTSTEQVSEIMKVAHQYRIPIVANSGLTSLEGQNIHTRGPYSISLSFQNMNQIVAFHPDDLDIVVQPGVGWQELDDFLLGDPKGKNLKFGPDPGIGANIGGMVGTSASGTNAFKYGTMKENVVNLTVVLADGTIIKTRQRPRKSSAGYHLTRLFIGSEGTLGIVTEITLKLHVRPRYEFITVAAFPSIKDAASAAETIIAQGIQPNAMEILNETMMSFVNETSDGDKQNLETPTLFFKLGGPTLESTEEQANLVDEIAKKNNVMKLQRSTNDEENAELWAARRNGLWSTFQYGSKVLKDKDDVQVWTTDVAVPISKLSLVISEINDYLIEKGFKDRFSVMGHIGDGNCHFIILYNSPDYDKVHHVVDHMVERALSHDGTCTGEHGVGVGKRKYLPLELGVEAIDTMRQIKLALDPRRILNPDKIFKIDPEENLDEQLDQGSVKVKPNCMHNH
;
A
#
# COMPACT_ATOMS: atom_id res chain seq x y z
N MET A 1 -49.67 -24.16 -12.14
CA MET A 1 -50.61 -23.32 -12.91
C MET A 1 -50.82 -23.84 -14.34
N PHE A 2 -50.86 -25.16 -14.55
CA PHE A 2 -51.15 -25.78 -15.85
C PHE A 2 -52.21 -26.87 -15.68
N SER A 3 -53.44 -26.58 -16.10
CA SER A 3 -54.41 -27.58 -16.52
C SER A 3 -55.48 -26.94 -17.40
N LYS A 4 -55.60 -27.39 -18.65
CA LYS A 4 -56.83 -27.91 -19.27
C LYS A 4 -56.79 -27.74 -20.80
N LEU A 5 -56.71 -28.89 -21.45
CA LEU A 5 -57.18 -29.14 -22.81
C LEU A 5 -58.70 -28.95 -22.88
N GLY A 6 -59.19 -28.35 -23.97
CA GLY A 6 -60.60 -28.29 -24.33
C GLY A 6 -60.76 -28.09 -25.84
N LYS A 7 -61.32 -29.10 -26.51
CA LYS A 7 -61.67 -29.12 -27.94
C LYS A 7 -62.88 -28.22 -28.23
N ASN A 8 -62.91 -27.61 -29.43
CA ASN A 8 -64.06 -27.37 -30.33
C ASN A 8 -63.47 -26.64 -31.57
N GLY A 9 -63.65 -27.04 -32.83
CA GLY A 9 -64.88 -27.50 -33.48
C GLY A 9 -65.48 -26.33 -34.27
N GLY A 10 -64.98 -26.04 -35.48
CA GLY A 10 -65.49 -24.95 -36.31
C GLY A 10 -64.94 -24.94 -37.75
N ARG A 11 -65.73 -25.45 -38.69
CA ARG A 11 -65.60 -25.25 -40.15
C ARG A 11 -65.64 -23.75 -40.48
N LEU A 12 -64.89 -23.29 -41.50
CA LEU A 12 -65.42 -22.44 -42.59
C LEU A 12 -64.38 -22.10 -43.69
N SER A 13 -64.82 -22.38 -44.92
CA SER A 13 -64.43 -21.81 -46.23
C SER A 13 -63.00 -22.00 -46.78
N LYS A 14 -62.89 -22.89 -47.77
CA LYS A 14 -61.88 -22.83 -48.84
C LYS A 14 -62.30 -21.73 -49.83
N ARG A 15 -61.58 -20.60 -49.88
CA ARG A 15 -61.65 -19.65 -51.00
C ARG A 15 -60.62 -20.08 -52.05
N PHE A 16 -61.10 -20.60 -53.17
CA PHE A 16 -60.33 -20.72 -54.40
C PHE A 16 -60.13 -19.31 -54.99
N VAL A 17 -58.89 -18.84 -55.04
CA VAL A 17 -58.49 -17.68 -55.83
C VAL A 17 -58.11 -18.19 -57.23
N ARG A 18 -58.97 -17.93 -58.22
CA ARG A 18 -58.64 -18.06 -59.64
C ARG A 18 -57.74 -16.89 -60.03
N TYR A 19 -56.48 -17.18 -60.34
CA TYR A 19 -55.60 -16.25 -61.04
C TYR A 19 -55.87 -16.37 -62.54
N ASN A 20 -56.42 -15.32 -63.15
CA ASN A 20 -56.36 -15.09 -64.58
C ASN A 20 -55.00 -14.46 -64.90
N SER A 21 -54.17 -15.12 -65.70
CA SER A 21 -53.09 -14.44 -66.42
C SER A 21 -53.03 -14.94 -67.86
N SER A 22 -53.26 -14.01 -68.78
CA SER A 22 -53.09 -14.16 -70.22
C SER A 22 -51.63 -14.44 -70.53
N ILE A 23 -51.34 -15.59 -71.15
CA ILE A 23 -50.02 -15.91 -71.69
C ILE A 23 -49.85 -15.12 -72.99
N ASN A 24 -49.06 -14.05 -72.92
CA ASN A 24 -48.50 -13.42 -74.11
C ASN A 24 -47.11 -14.03 -74.35
N ARG A 25 -46.97 -14.76 -75.45
CA ARG A 25 -45.69 -15.28 -75.96
C ARG A 25 -44.84 -14.10 -76.39
N ASN A 26 -43.73 -13.83 -75.71
CA ASN A 26 -42.54 -13.26 -76.36
C ASN A 26 -41.26 -13.41 -75.51
N ASN A 27 -40.21 -13.84 -76.21
CA ASN A 27 -38.80 -13.90 -75.87
C ASN A 27 -38.32 -14.90 -74.79
N SER A 28 -37.73 -15.97 -75.33
CA SER A 28 -36.74 -16.84 -74.71
C SER A 28 -35.60 -16.04 -74.04
N LYS A 29 -35.67 -15.90 -72.72
CA LYS A 29 -34.48 -15.77 -71.88
C LYS A 29 -34.55 -16.90 -70.87
N ASN A 30 -33.56 -17.79 -70.90
CA ASN A 30 -33.52 -19.03 -70.13
C ASN A 30 -33.71 -18.72 -68.64
N PRO A 31 -34.87 -19.02 -68.03
CA PRO A 31 -35.17 -18.62 -66.65
C PRO A 31 -34.19 -19.29 -65.68
N LEU A 32 -33.64 -20.45 -66.06
CA LEU A 32 -32.62 -21.15 -65.30
C LEU A 32 -31.38 -20.26 -65.06
N LEU A 33 -30.92 -19.51 -66.06
CA LEU A 33 -29.74 -18.65 -65.94
C LEU A 33 -29.99 -17.51 -64.96
N ALA A 34 -31.19 -16.91 -65.00
CA ALA A 34 -31.58 -15.86 -64.06
C ALA A 34 -31.68 -16.39 -62.61
N TYR A 35 -32.21 -17.61 -62.42
CA TYR A 35 -32.23 -18.26 -61.11
C TYR A 35 -30.82 -18.61 -60.61
N THR A 36 -29.91 -19.04 -61.48
CA THR A 36 -28.52 -19.32 -61.10
C THR A 36 -27.78 -18.04 -60.68
N PHE A 37 -27.92 -16.95 -61.44
CA PHE A 37 -27.33 -15.66 -61.06
C PHE A 37 -27.92 -15.11 -59.76
N ALA A 38 -29.24 -15.24 -59.56
CA ALA A 38 -29.88 -14.87 -58.31
C ALA A 38 -29.37 -15.72 -57.13
N ALA A 39 -29.25 -17.04 -57.30
CA ALA A 39 -28.73 -17.94 -56.26
C ALA A 39 -27.28 -17.61 -55.88
N ILE A 40 -26.40 -17.38 -56.87
CA ILE A 40 -25.01 -16.95 -56.62
C ILE A 40 -24.99 -15.60 -55.92
N GLY A 41 -25.84 -14.65 -56.33
CA GLY A 41 -25.98 -13.35 -55.68
C GLY A 41 -26.41 -13.47 -54.22
N PHE A 42 -27.42 -14.30 -53.93
CA PHE A 42 -27.89 -14.54 -52.56
C PHE A 42 -26.88 -15.32 -51.70
N SER A 43 -26.18 -16.30 -52.26
CA SER A 43 -25.11 -17.01 -51.55
C SER A 43 -23.90 -16.12 -51.29
N GLY A 44 -23.51 -15.27 -52.25
CA GLY A 44 -22.46 -14.28 -52.08
C GLY A 44 -22.82 -13.23 -51.03
N ALA A 45 -24.01 -12.64 -51.13
CA ALA A 45 -24.52 -11.72 -50.12
C ALA A 45 -24.63 -12.39 -48.74
N GLY A 46 -25.13 -13.62 -48.68
CA GLY A 46 -25.20 -14.41 -47.45
C GLY A 46 -23.82 -14.71 -46.84
N TYR A 47 -22.80 -14.99 -47.67
CA TYR A 47 -21.42 -15.18 -47.21
C TYR A 47 -20.82 -13.87 -46.68
N PHE A 48 -21.02 -12.74 -47.35
CA PHE A 48 -20.49 -11.45 -46.90
C PHE A 48 -21.22 -10.92 -45.67
N ILE A 49 -22.55 -11.06 -45.60
CA ILE A 49 -23.34 -10.76 -44.40
C ILE A 49 -22.94 -11.69 -43.26
N GLY A 50 -22.83 -12.99 -43.53
CA GLY A 50 -22.37 -13.99 -42.57
C GLY A 50 -20.98 -13.66 -42.04
N LYS A 51 -20.03 -13.27 -42.90
CA LYS A 51 -18.67 -12.86 -42.51
C LYS A 51 -18.62 -11.52 -41.78
N ALA A 52 -19.51 -10.59 -42.11
CA ALA A 52 -19.66 -9.32 -41.39
C ALA A 52 -20.28 -9.53 -39.99
N LEU A 53 -21.20 -10.51 -39.86
CA LEU A 53 -21.83 -10.89 -38.60
C LEU A 53 -20.99 -11.90 -37.78
N SER A 54 -20.10 -12.67 -38.42
CA SER A 54 -19.22 -13.67 -37.79
C SER A 54 -17.84 -13.12 -37.44
N LYS A 55 -17.55 -11.86 -37.77
CA LYS A 55 -16.53 -11.14 -37.00
C LYS A 55 -17.15 -11.01 -35.62
N GLU A 56 -16.84 -11.97 -34.75
CA GLU A 56 -16.94 -11.71 -33.31
C GLU A 56 -16.31 -10.33 -33.10
N PRO A 57 -17.03 -9.36 -32.53
CA PRO A 57 -16.39 -8.14 -32.10
C PRO A 57 -15.18 -8.60 -31.29
N LEU A 58 -13.98 -8.09 -31.60
CA LEU A 58 -12.87 -8.17 -30.64
C LEU A 58 -13.50 -7.87 -29.29
N PRO A 59 -13.40 -8.77 -28.29
CA PRO A 59 -14.17 -8.65 -27.07
C PRO A 59 -14.00 -7.21 -26.62
N THR A 60 -15.10 -6.46 -26.67
CA THR A 60 -15.14 -5.14 -26.06
C THR A 60 -14.64 -5.33 -24.64
N SER A 61 -13.95 -4.35 -24.07
CA SER A 61 -13.30 -4.50 -22.76
C SER A 61 -14.20 -5.16 -21.68
N SER A 62 -15.52 -5.12 -21.87
CA SER A 62 -16.55 -5.85 -21.11
C SER A 62 -16.32 -7.36 -20.90
N ASP A 63 -15.68 -8.10 -21.81
CA ASP A 63 -15.66 -9.58 -21.74
C ASP A 63 -14.37 -10.14 -21.13
N ARG A 64 -13.45 -9.28 -20.69
CA ARG A 64 -12.17 -9.70 -20.09
C ARG A 64 -12.24 -9.67 -18.57
N SER A 65 -11.64 -10.68 -17.93
CA SER A 65 -11.43 -10.68 -16.47
C SER A 65 -10.24 -9.82 -16.03
N THR A 66 -9.46 -9.30 -16.98
CA THR A 66 -8.29 -8.47 -16.76
C THR A 66 -8.32 -7.25 -17.68
N SER A 67 -7.66 -6.16 -17.28
CA SER A 67 -7.54 -4.93 -18.07
C SER A 67 -6.08 -4.60 -18.34
N PRO A 68 -5.48 -5.12 -19.44
CA PRO A 68 -4.14 -4.72 -19.87
C PRO A 68 -4.04 -3.22 -20.12
N LEU A 69 -2.93 -2.59 -19.70
CA LEU A 69 -2.74 -1.15 -19.85
C LEU A 69 -2.90 -0.68 -21.30
N SER A 70 -2.41 -1.46 -22.26
CA SER A 70 -2.50 -1.17 -23.69
C SER A 70 -3.92 -1.16 -24.26
N THR A 71 -4.91 -1.64 -23.49
CA THR A 71 -6.32 -1.64 -23.90
C THR A 71 -7.10 -0.45 -23.38
N LEU A 72 -6.49 0.36 -22.51
CA LEU A 72 -7.12 1.54 -21.92
C LEU A 72 -6.82 2.79 -22.75
N SER A 73 -7.79 3.69 -22.81
CA SER A 73 -7.54 5.07 -23.22
C SER A 73 -7.18 5.92 -22.00
N SER A 74 -6.47 7.03 -22.20
CA SER A 74 -6.23 8.01 -21.12
C SER A 74 -7.53 8.48 -20.47
N PRO A 75 -7.55 8.69 -19.15
CA PRO A 75 -8.71 9.22 -18.44
C PRO A 75 -8.99 10.66 -18.86
N GLN A 76 -10.28 11.00 -18.93
CA GLN A 76 -10.70 12.39 -19.02
C GLN A 76 -11.00 12.90 -17.61
N TYR A 77 -10.22 13.88 -17.16
CA TYR A 77 -10.42 14.61 -15.91
C TYR A 77 -11.04 15.99 -16.18
N ALA A 78 -11.40 16.68 -15.09
CA ALA A 78 -11.89 18.05 -15.13
C ALA A 78 -10.91 18.97 -15.90
N ASN A 79 -11.45 19.80 -16.79
CA ASN A 79 -10.74 21.01 -17.21
C ASN A 79 -10.84 22.07 -16.10
N GLU A 80 -10.14 23.20 -16.27
CA GLU A 80 -10.14 24.32 -15.31
C GLU A 80 -11.54 24.74 -14.85
N LYS A 81 -12.46 24.96 -15.80
CA LYS A 81 -13.84 25.41 -15.50
C LYS A 81 -14.63 24.35 -14.73
N ASP A 82 -14.53 23.09 -15.14
CA ASP A 82 -15.20 21.98 -14.45
C ASP A 82 -14.63 21.76 -13.04
N PHE A 83 -13.31 21.93 -12.89
CA PHE A 83 -12.62 21.84 -11.62
C PHE A 83 -13.07 22.94 -10.66
N GLU A 84 -13.07 24.20 -11.09
CA GLU A 84 -13.56 25.33 -10.28
C GLU A 84 -15.01 25.13 -9.82
N ALA A 85 -15.88 24.69 -10.73
CA ALA A 85 -17.28 24.44 -10.41
C ALA A 85 -17.47 23.29 -9.40
N GLY A 86 -16.70 22.20 -9.54
CA GLY A 86 -16.74 21.09 -8.60
C GLY A 86 -16.11 21.45 -7.24
N LEU A 87 -15.01 22.19 -7.24
CA LEU A 87 -14.32 22.65 -6.04
C LEU A 87 -15.21 23.57 -5.21
N LEU A 88 -15.91 24.53 -5.83
CA LEU A 88 -16.87 25.40 -5.13
C LEU A 88 -17.94 24.60 -4.38
N LYS A 89 -18.49 23.56 -5.01
CA LYS A 89 -19.47 22.66 -4.37
C LYS A 89 -18.86 21.86 -3.22
N ILE A 90 -17.63 21.38 -3.38
CA ILE A 90 -16.91 20.66 -2.32
C ILE A 90 -16.69 21.56 -1.11
N VAL A 91 -16.27 22.81 -1.33
CA VAL A 91 -16.08 23.80 -0.25
C VAL A 91 -17.41 24.12 0.45
N GLU A 92 -18.52 24.20 -0.28
CA GLU A 92 -19.86 24.37 0.30
C GLU A 92 -20.25 23.20 1.22
N ILE A 93 -19.88 21.97 0.86
CA ILE A 93 -20.17 20.76 1.67
C ILE A 93 -19.43 20.77 3.00
N VAL A 94 -18.14 21.16 2.99
CA VAL A 94 -17.29 21.10 4.18
C VAL A 94 -17.30 22.40 5.01
N GLY A 95 -17.69 23.52 4.42
CA GLY A 95 -17.48 24.85 4.99
C GLY A 95 -16.10 25.40 4.63
N HIS A 96 -16.02 26.73 4.47
CA HIS A 96 -14.80 27.42 4.03
C HIS A 96 -13.62 27.24 5.01
N GLU A 97 -13.91 27.07 6.30
CA GLU A 97 -12.96 26.80 7.37
C GLU A 97 -12.30 25.42 7.28
N ASN A 98 -12.91 24.49 6.56
CA ASN A 98 -12.41 23.13 6.32
C ASN A 98 -11.82 22.97 4.91
N ALA A 99 -11.44 24.08 4.27
CA ALA A 99 -10.74 24.11 2.99
C ALA A 99 -9.52 25.04 3.05
N SER A 100 -8.35 24.53 2.66
CA SER A 100 -7.12 25.32 2.57
C SER A 100 -6.65 25.48 1.12
N PHE A 101 -6.25 26.72 0.82
CA PHE A 101 -5.65 27.15 -0.45
C PHE A 101 -4.26 27.77 -0.23
N ASP A 102 -3.75 27.69 0.99
CA ASP A 102 -2.46 28.25 1.35
C ASP A 102 -1.33 27.54 0.60
N LYS A 103 -0.38 28.33 0.05
CA LYS A 103 0.66 27.80 -0.83
C LYS A 103 1.55 26.78 -0.13
N ASP A 104 1.93 27.04 1.12
CA ASP A 104 2.84 26.18 1.88
C ASP A 104 2.12 24.90 2.31
N VAL A 105 0.84 25.01 2.71
CA VAL A 105 0.00 23.83 2.99
C VAL A 105 -0.15 22.95 1.76
N LEU A 106 -0.40 23.52 0.57
CA LEU A 106 -0.55 22.75 -0.67
C LEU A 106 0.75 22.03 -1.07
N LEU A 107 1.90 22.67 -0.89
CA LEU A 107 3.21 22.07 -1.14
C LEU A 107 3.48 20.92 -0.17
N ALA A 108 3.10 21.04 1.11
CA ALA A 108 3.29 19.96 2.08
C ALA A 108 2.45 18.70 1.82
N GLN A 109 1.45 18.74 0.92
CA GLN A 109 0.60 17.58 0.64
C GLN A 109 1.18 16.62 -0.39
N ASN A 110 2.06 17.06 -1.28
CA ASN A 110 2.51 16.26 -2.42
C ASN A 110 3.81 15.50 -2.20
N ASP A 111 4.50 15.79 -1.11
CA ASP A 111 5.81 15.24 -0.77
C ASP A 111 5.88 14.97 0.73
N SER A 112 6.88 14.20 1.14
CA SER A 112 7.19 13.97 2.54
C SER A 112 8.69 14.00 2.70
N PHE A 113 9.17 14.61 3.79
CA PHE A 113 10.60 14.59 4.12
C PHE A 113 11.17 13.17 4.19
N TYR A 114 10.34 12.20 4.55
CA TYR A 114 10.74 10.80 4.68
C TYR A 114 10.76 10.06 3.33
N SER A 115 10.08 10.58 2.31
CA SER A 115 10.00 9.93 0.99
C SER A 115 11.34 10.01 0.28
N THR A 116 11.70 8.95 -0.43
CA THR A 116 12.81 9.00 -1.40
C THR A 116 12.34 9.43 -2.78
N HIS A 117 11.05 9.28 -3.06
CA HIS A 117 10.44 9.63 -4.33
C HIS A 117 9.75 10.98 -4.18
N HIS A 118 10.39 12.01 -4.71
CA HIS A 118 9.90 13.38 -4.71
C HIS A 118 9.25 13.71 -6.06
N PRO A 119 8.22 14.58 -6.09
CA PRO A 119 7.60 15.02 -7.34
C PRO A 119 8.63 15.75 -8.24
N PRO A 120 8.92 15.26 -9.46
CA PRO A 120 9.88 15.91 -10.37
C PRO A 120 9.48 17.34 -10.78
N ASN A 121 8.18 17.65 -10.73
CA ASN A 121 7.65 18.99 -10.98
C ASN A 121 6.70 19.40 -9.84
N PRO A 122 7.23 19.83 -8.68
CA PRO A 122 6.44 20.07 -7.47
C PRO A 122 5.40 21.17 -7.63
N ASP A 123 5.63 22.16 -8.51
CA ASP A 123 4.68 23.24 -8.76
C ASP A 123 3.42 22.76 -9.49
N VAL A 124 3.53 21.70 -10.29
CA VAL A 124 2.40 21.10 -11.04
C VAL A 124 1.83 19.90 -10.31
N GLN A 125 2.68 19.04 -9.76
CA GLN A 125 2.30 17.78 -9.10
C GLN A 125 1.87 18.02 -7.65
N LYS A 126 1.01 19.00 -7.44
CA LYS A 126 0.43 19.36 -6.13
C LYS A 126 -1.09 19.53 -6.25
N PRO A 127 -1.83 19.44 -5.13
CA PRO A 127 -3.24 19.79 -5.16
C PRO A 127 -3.45 21.29 -5.38
N SER A 128 -4.65 21.62 -5.84
CA SER A 128 -5.16 23.00 -5.87
C SER A 128 -5.95 23.36 -4.60
N ALA A 129 -6.37 22.36 -3.81
CA ALA A 129 -7.02 22.56 -2.52
C ALA A 129 -6.76 21.37 -1.59
N VAL A 130 -6.69 21.63 -0.28
CA VAL A 130 -6.77 20.62 0.77
C VAL A 130 -8.13 20.72 1.43
N ILE A 131 -8.85 19.61 1.50
CA ILE A 131 -10.19 19.51 2.05
C ILE A 131 -10.16 18.64 3.31
N TYR A 132 -10.73 19.15 4.40
CA TYR A 132 -10.72 18.54 5.72
C TYR A 132 -12.14 18.10 6.13
N PRO A 133 -12.65 16.95 5.64
CA PRO A 133 -13.96 16.45 6.05
C PRO A 133 -14.00 16.19 7.56
N THR A 134 -15.21 16.22 8.12
CA THR A 134 -15.47 15.98 9.56
C THR A 134 -16.33 14.75 9.80
N SER A 135 -16.90 14.15 8.75
CA SER A 135 -17.76 12.96 8.85
C SER A 135 -17.71 12.08 7.61
N THR A 136 -18.17 10.83 7.75
CA THR A 136 -18.34 9.89 6.63
C THR A 136 -19.32 10.44 5.59
N GLU A 137 -20.36 11.13 6.03
CA GLU A 137 -21.37 11.73 5.16
C GLU A 137 -20.76 12.84 4.29
N GLN A 138 -19.92 13.71 4.86
CA GLN A 138 -19.20 14.72 4.08
C GLN A 138 -18.29 14.06 3.04
N VAL A 139 -17.53 13.02 3.42
CA VAL A 139 -16.69 12.28 2.46
C VAL A 139 -17.53 11.71 1.31
N SER A 140 -18.70 11.13 1.60
CA SER A 140 -19.66 10.67 0.57
C SER A 140 -20.08 11.79 -0.37
N GLU A 141 -20.52 12.94 0.14
CA GLU A 141 -20.95 14.05 -0.70
C GLU A 141 -19.80 14.64 -1.53
N ILE A 142 -18.60 14.76 -0.95
CA ILE A 142 -17.38 15.17 -1.68
C ILE A 142 -17.13 14.21 -2.84
N MET A 143 -17.16 12.90 -2.59
CA MET A 143 -16.91 11.89 -3.62
C MET A 143 -17.97 11.90 -4.72
N LYS A 144 -19.25 12.18 -4.41
CA LYS A 144 -20.29 12.36 -5.45
C LYS A 144 -19.96 13.51 -6.39
N VAL A 145 -19.51 14.65 -5.85
CA VAL A 145 -19.10 15.81 -6.66
C VAL A 145 -17.83 15.50 -7.45
N ALA A 146 -16.79 14.96 -6.80
CA ALA A 146 -15.55 14.60 -7.46
C ALA A 146 -15.78 13.58 -8.59
N HIS A 147 -16.66 12.61 -8.37
CA HIS A 147 -17.11 11.67 -9.38
C HIS A 147 -17.76 12.40 -10.54
N GLN A 148 -18.79 13.23 -10.28
CA GLN A 148 -19.53 13.97 -11.30
C GLN A 148 -18.61 14.79 -12.20
N TYR A 149 -17.70 15.56 -11.60
CA TYR A 149 -16.79 16.48 -12.29
C TYR A 149 -15.48 15.84 -12.76
N ARG A 150 -15.21 14.57 -12.41
CA ARG A 150 -13.98 13.84 -12.74
C ARG A 150 -12.74 14.51 -12.12
N ILE A 151 -12.83 14.88 -10.85
CA ILE A 151 -11.75 15.51 -10.09
C ILE A 151 -10.92 14.42 -9.40
N PRO A 152 -9.62 14.30 -9.68
CA PRO A 152 -8.73 13.40 -8.95
C PRO A 152 -8.64 13.76 -7.46
N ILE A 153 -8.74 12.74 -6.61
CA ILE A 153 -8.66 12.82 -5.14
C ILE A 153 -7.48 11.97 -4.66
N VAL A 154 -6.59 12.56 -3.87
CA VAL A 154 -5.54 11.86 -3.12
C VAL A 154 -5.85 12.02 -1.64
N ALA A 155 -6.15 10.92 -0.95
CA ALA A 155 -6.45 10.97 0.47
C ALA A 155 -5.19 10.76 1.31
N ASN A 156 -5.08 11.46 2.42
CA ASN A 156 -3.98 11.31 3.37
C ASN A 156 -4.46 11.43 4.82
N SER A 157 -3.60 10.97 5.72
CA SER A 157 -3.79 11.11 7.16
C SER A 157 -2.52 11.67 7.81
N GLY A 158 -1.50 10.83 8.07
CA GLY A 158 -0.27 11.28 8.73
C GLY A 158 0.82 11.85 7.80
N LEU A 159 0.71 11.67 6.47
CA LEU A 159 1.73 12.08 5.48
C LEU A 159 3.16 11.54 5.75
N THR A 160 3.26 10.34 6.32
CA THR A 160 4.53 9.67 6.67
C THR A 160 4.94 8.54 5.72
N SER A 161 4.25 8.37 4.59
CA SER A 161 4.53 7.32 3.61
C SER A 161 5.79 7.59 2.78
N LEU A 162 6.47 6.54 2.30
CA LEU A 162 7.85 6.63 1.79
C LEU A 162 8.01 6.43 0.28
N GLU A 163 6.99 5.92 -0.42
CA GLU A 163 7.08 5.45 -1.81
C GLU A 163 6.33 6.37 -2.80
N GLY A 164 6.19 7.66 -2.44
CA GLY A 164 5.52 8.67 -3.26
C GLY A 164 4.00 8.48 -3.40
N GLN A 165 3.35 7.88 -2.40
CA GLN A 165 1.90 7.63 -2.39
C GLN A 165 1.07 8.91 -2.53
N ASN A 166 1.57 10.02 -2.00
CA ASN A 166 0.89 11.31 -1.95
C ASN A 166 1.20 12.23 -3.15
N ILE A 167 2.05 11.82 -4.10
CA ILE A 167 2.35 12.63 -5.29
C ILE A 167 1.06 12.84 -6.12
N HIS A 168 0.70 14.10 -6.37
CA HIS A 168 -0.46 14.44 -7.20
C HIS A 168 -0.14 14.33 -8.70
N THR A 169 -0.10 13.10 -9.22
CA THR A 169 0.21 12.76 -10.63
C THR A 169 -0.65 13.51 -11.66
N ARG A 170 -1.83 14.00 -11.26
CA ARG A 170 -2.82 14.69 -12.10
C ARG A 170 -3.07 16.14 -11.70
N GLY A 171 -2.11 16.77 -11.02
CA GLY A 171 -2.16 18.20 -10.76
C GLY A 171 -2.08 19.03 -12.07
N PRO A 172 -2.46 20.33 -12.02
CA PRO A 172 -2.85 21.08 -10.83
C PRO A 172 -4.30 20.84 -10.39
N TYR A 173 -5.18 20.32 -11.26
CA TYR A 173 -6.62 20.19 -10.99
C TYR A 173 -6.97 18.93 -10.18
N SER A 174 -6.36 18.79 -9.01
CA SER A 174 -6.61 17.69 -8.07
C SER A 174 -6.81 18.21 -6.65
N ILE A 175 -7.46 17.41 -5.82
CA ILE A 175 -7.75 17.73 -4.41
C ILE A 175 -7.04 16.74 -3.51
N SER A 176 -6.45 17.27 -2.44
CA SER A 176 -5.99 16.48 -1.31
C SER A 176 -7.12 16.37 -0.28
N LEU A 177 -7.47 15.15 0.13
CA LEU A 177 -8.48 14.89 1.15
C LEU A 177 -7.78 14.48 2.45
N SER A 178 -7.69 15.39 3.41
CA SER A 178 -6.94 15.18 4.64
C SER A 178 -7.84 14.81 5.81
N PHE A 179 -7.53 13.72 6.51
CA PHE A 179 -8.31 13.21 7.64
C PHE A 179 -7.99 13.84 8.99
N GLN A 180 -7.23 14.95 9.03
CA GLN A 180 -6.85 15.63 10.26
C GLN A 180 -8.06 15.94 11.17
N ASN A 181 -9.22 16.30 10.59
CA ASN A 181 -10.44 16.62 11.34
C ASN A 181 -11.36 15.41 11.58
N MET A 182 -10.97 14.21 11.18
CA MET A 182 -11.62 12.93 11.52
C MET A 182 -10.67 12.08 12.37
N ASN A 183 -10.39 12.53 13.59
CA ASN A 183 -9.41 11.96 14.51
C ASN A 183 -10.02 11.47 15.84
N GLN A 184 -11.29 11.05 15.83
CA GLN A 184 -11.99 10.63 17.05
C GLN A 184 -11.93 9.12 17.27
N ILE A 185 -11.86 8.72 18.55
CA ILE A 185 -12.22 7.38 19.00
C ILE A 185 -13.75 7.31 19.08
N VAL A 186 -14.36 6.55 18.17
CA VAL A 186 -15.81 6.48 18.00
C VAL A 186 -16.46 5.57 19.04
N ALA A 187 -15.84 4.44 19.36
CA ALA A 187 -16.33 3.49 20.36
C ALA A 187 -15.21 2.61 20.90
N PHE A 188 -15.25 2.28 22.19
CA PHE A 188 -14.28 1.42 22.85
C PHE A 188 -14.98 0.24 23.56
N HIS A 189 -14.59 -0.99 23.20
CA HIS A 189 -15.21 -2.22 23.67
C HIS A 189 -14.15 -3.11 24.34
N PRO A 190 -13.69 -2.77 25.56
CA PRO A 190 -12.62 -3.50 26.23
C PRO A 190 -12.96 -4.98 26.45
N ASP A 191 -14.22 -5.29 26.75
CA ASP A 191 -14.68 -6.67 26.99
C ASP A 191 -14.65 -7.53 25.72
N ASP A 192 -14.78 -6.91 24.54
CA ASP A 192 -14.68 -7.56 23.23
C ASP A 192 -13.25 -7.48 22.63
N LEU A 193 -12.36 -6.72 23.29
CA LEU A 193 -11.01 -6.42 22.84
C LEU A 193 -11.00 -5.81 21.42
N ASP A 194 -11.83 -4.79 21.21
CA ASP A 194 -11.80 -3.97 20.00
C ASP A 194 -12.13 -2.50 20.25
N ILE A 195 -11.71 -1.67 19.29
CA ILE A 195 -11.92 -0.22 19.30
C ILE A 195 -12.29 0.25 17.91
N VAL A 196 -13.17 1.25 17.82
CA VAL A 196 -13.61 1.88 16.57
C VAL A 196 -13.04 3.30 16.54
N VAL A 197 -12.29 3.62 15.50
CA VAL A 197 -11.57 4.90 15.35
C VAL A 197 -11.78 5.49 13.97
N GLN A 198 -11.63 6.81 13.88
CA GLN A 198 -11.56 7.51 12.60
C GLN A 198 -10.12 7.50 12.02
N PRO A 199 -9.92 7.79 10.72
CA PRO A 199 -8.64 7.59 10.03
C PRO A 199 -7.52 8.53 10.50
N GLY A 200 -7.88 9.67 11.10
CA GLY A 200 -6.97 10.69 11.61
C GLY A 200 -6.39 10.40 13.00
N VAL A 201 -6.81 9.32 13.67
CA VAL A 201 -6.25 8.94 14.98
C VAL A 201 -4.79 8.52 14.83
N GLY A 202 -3.88 9.12 15.60
CA GLY A 202 -2.48 8.69 15.68
C GLY A 202 -2.33 7.37 16.45
N TRP A 203 -1.45 6.47 16.02
CA TRP A 203 -1.30 5.18 16.73
C TRP A 203 -0.72 5.36 18.15
N GLN A 204 0.13 6.36 18.35
CA GLN A 204 0.68 6.72 19.66
C GLN A 204 -0.39 7.31 20.57
N GLU A 205 -1.23 8.20 20.05
CA GLU A 205 -2.38 8.76 20.77
C GLU A 205 -3.38 7.68 21.19
N LEU A 206 -3.58 6.68 20.32
CA LEU A 206 -4.38 5.51 20.64
C LEU A 206 -3.76 4.69 21.78
N ASP A 207 -2.44 4.51 21.80
CA ASP A 207 -1.76 3.81 22.90
C ASP A 207 -1.87 4.57 24.21
N ASP A 208 -1.68 5.89 24.18
CA ASP A 208 -1.82 6.78 25.33
C ASP A 208 -3.26 6.77 25.88
N PHE A 209 -4.26 6.82 25.00
CA PHE A 209 -5.67 6.69 25.38
C PHE A 209 -5.93 5.37 26.12
N LEU A 210 -5.42 4.25 25.60
CA LEU A 210 -5.60 2.94 26.23
C LEU A 210 -4.90 2.90 27.60
N LEU A 211 -3.67 3.41 27.70
CA LEU A 211 -2.92 3.46 28.96
C LEU A 211 -3.61 4.33 30.02
N GLY A 212 -4.23 5.43 29.61
CA GLY A 212 -4.97 6.33 30.49
C GLY A 212 -6.34 5.81 30.95
N ASP A 213 -6.95 4.87 30.21
CA ASP A 213 -8.25 4.30 30.55
C ASP A 213 -8.11 3.12 31.54
N PRO A 214 -8.86 3.09 32.66
CA PRO A 214 -8.78 2.00 33.65
C PRO A 214 -9.06 0.59 33.10
N LYS A 215 -9.89 0.47 32.06
CA LYS A 215 -10.19 -0.77 31.35
C LYS A 215 -9.27 -1.01 30.16
N GLY A 216 -8.61 0.02 29.66
CA GLY A 216 -7.66 -0.03 28.54
C GLY A 216 -6.22 -0.29 28.94
N LYS A 217 -5.81 -0.04 30.18
CA LYS A 217 -4.39 -0.05 30.60
C LYS A 217 -3.64 -1.36 30.36
N ASN A 218 -4.35 -2.48 30.32
CA ASN A 218 -3.79 -3.80 30.03
C ASN A 218 -3.95 -4.19 28.55
N LEU A 219 -4.52 -3.33 27.73
CA LEU A 219 -4.73 -3.51 26.31
C LEU A 219 -3.73 -2.67 25.52
N LYS A 220 -3.47 -3.11 24.28
CA LYS A 220 -2.68 -2.37 23.30
C LYS A 220 -3.19 -2.64 21.89
N PHE A 221 -2.89 -1.72 20.99
CA PHE A 221 -2.88 -1.99 19.57
C PHE A 221 -1.56 -2.68 19.18
N GLY A 222 -1.60 -3.59 18.21
CA GLY A 222 -0.46 -4.43 17.86
C GLY A 222 0.62 -3.67 17.07
N PRO A 223 0.32 -3.31 15.80
CA PRO A 223 1.21 -2.54 14.94
C PRO A 223 1.71 -1.24 15.57
N ASP A 224 3.00 -0.96 15.42
CA ASP A 224 3.72 0.19 15.98
C ASP A 224 4.77 0.73 14.99
N PRO A 225 4.34 1.29 13.84
CA PRO A 225 5.25 1.82 12.82
C PRO A 225 5.95 3.09 13.29
N GLY A 226 6.69 3.74 12.38
CA GLY A 226 7.33 5.03 12.63
C GLY A 226 6.40 6.11 13.21
N ILE A 227 7.03 7.11 13.84
CA ILE A 227 6.35 8.22 14.52
C ILE A 227 5.47 9.00 13.53
N GLY A 228 4.32 9.48 14.00
CA GLY A 228 3.40 10.34 13.22
C GLY A 228 2.46 9.58 12.27
N ALA A 229 2.54 8.25 12.22
CA ALA A 229 1.58 7.47 11.45
C ALA A 229 0.18 7.47 12.09
N ASN A 230 -0.82 7.74 11.26
CA ASN A 230 -2.22 7.67 11.64
C ASN A 230 -2.87 6.38 11.12
N ILE A 231 -3.87 5.86 11.84
CA ILE A 231 -4.52 4.57 11.58
C ILE A 231 -5.02 4.46 10.13
N GLY A 232 -5.57 5.54 9.56
CA GLY A 232 -6.02 5.56 8.17
C GLY A 232 -4.90 5.29 7.16
N GLY A 233 -3.74 5.92 7.36
CA GLY A 233 -2.54 5.69 6.56
C GLY A 233 -2.02 4.27 6.72
N MET A 234 -2.02 3.77 7.96
CA MET A 234 -1.63 2.39 8.26
C MET A 234 -2.52 1.37 7.53
N VAL A 235 -3.84 1.57 7.50
CA VAL A 235 -4.74 0.74 6.67
C VAL A 235 -4.39 0.86 5.20
N GLY A 236 -4.15 2.08 4.73
CA GLY A 236 -3.80 2.38 3.34
C GLY A 236 -2.57 1.62 2.84
N THR A 237 -1.50 1.55 3.64
CA THR A 237 -0.23 0.90 3.28
C THR A 237 -0.09 -0.53 3.80
N SER A 238 -1.06 -1.01 4.59
CA SER A 238 -0.93 -2.28 5.32
C SER A 238 0.26 -2.33 6.29
N ALA A 239 0.50 -1.24 7.02
CA ALA A 239 1.67 -1.07 7.90
C ALA A 239 1.88 -2.19 8.94
N SER A 240 3.12 -2.28 9.44
CA SER A 240 3.53 -3.22 10.49
C SER A 240 4.23 -2.53 11.67
N GLY A 241 5.56 -2.49 11.70
CA GLY A 241 6.36 -2.13 12.89
C GLY A 241 6.83 -3.33 13.73
N THR A 242 7.56 -3.03 14.80
CA THR A 242 8.35 -4.01 15.58
C THR A 242 7.54 -5.12 16.23
N ASN A 243 6.29 -4.83 16.59
CA ASN A 243 5.38 -5.75 17.27
C ASN A 243 4.63 -6.67 16.28
N ALA A 244 4.76 -6.45 14.96
CA ALA A 244 4.02 -7.20 13.96
C ALA A 244 4.33 -8.71 14.00
N PHE A 245 5.57 -9.08 14.30
CA PHE A 245 5.96 -10.47 14.45
C PHE A 245 5.10 -11.25 15.46
N LYS A 246 4.65 -10.60 16.54
CA LYS A 246 3.77 -11.22 17.54
C LYS A 246 2.29 -11.02 17.25
N TYR A 247 1.91 -9.81 16.90
CA TYR A 247 0.51 -9.38 16.88
C TYR A 247 -0.09 -9.28 15.48
N GLY A 248 0.72 -9.51 14.44
CA GLY A 248 0.39 -9.36 13.03
C GLY A 248 0.44 -7.92 12.54
N THR A 249 0.28 -7.75 11.23
CA THR A 249 0.25 -6.44 10.55
C THR A 249 -1.16 -5.83 10.60
N MET A 250 -1.39 -4.72 9.90
CA MET A 250 -2.75 -4.21 9.67
C MET A 250 -3.71 -5.26 9.08
N LYS A 251 -3.24 -6.21 8.25
CA LYS A 251 -4.07 -7.28 7.67
C LYS A 251 -4.71 -8.21 8.73
N GLU A 252 -4.06 -8.36 9.88
CA GLU A 252 -4.49 -9.22 10.98
C GLU A 252 -5.22 -8.43 12.08
N ASN A 253 -4.96 -7.12 12.15
CA ASN A 253 -5.44 -6.26 13.21
C ASN A 253 -6.70 -5.45 12.86
N VAL A 254 -7.05 -5.33 11.60
CA VAL A 254 -8.31 -4.67 11.18
C VAL A 254 -9.45 -5.68 11.19
N VAL A 255 -10.45 -5.41 12.02
CA VAL A 255 -11.68 -6.21 12.10
C VAL A 255 -12.62 -5.86 10.96
N ASN A 256 -12.92 -4.58 10.74
CA ASN A 256 -13.76 -4.12 9.64
C ASN A 256 -13.47 -2.64 9.33
N LEU A 257 -13.98 -2.20 8.18
CA LEU A 257 -13.84 -0.84 7.65
C LEU A 257 -15.20 -0.32 7.20
N THR A 258 -15.46 0.96 7.45
CA THR A 258 -16.42 1.77 6.68
C THR A 258 -15.64 2.51 5.58
N VAL A 259 -16.12 2.39 4.35
CA VAL A 259 -15.45 2.91 3.15
C VAL A 259 -16.44 3.68 2.29
N VAL A 260 -16.02 4.83 1.79
CA VAL A 260 -16.73 5.59 0.76
C VAL A 260 -16.09 5.27 -0.60
N LEU A 261 -16.88 4.74 -1.53
CA LEU A 261 -16.44 4.38 -2.87
C LEU A 261 -16.31 5.61 -3.78
N ALA A 262 -15.76 5.42 -4.99
CA ALA A 262 -15.49 6.49 -5.93
C ALA A 262 -16.72 7.29 -6.39
N ASP A 263 -17.93 6.74 -6.26
CA ASP A 263 -19.21 7.38 -6.57
C ASP A 263 -19.91 7.99 -5.34
N GLY A 264 -19.28 7.90 -4.16
CA GLY A 264 -19.82 8.33 -2.88
C GLY A 264 -20.64 7.28 -2.14
N THR A 265 -20.79 6.06 -2.67
CA THR A 265 -21.48 4.98 -1.95
C THR A 265 -20.74 4.62 -0.66
N ILE A 266 -21.44 4.63 0.48
CA ILE A 266 -20.90 4.21 1.78
C ILE A 266 -21.16 2.71 1.96
N ILE A 267 -20.10 1.96 2.25
CA ILE A 267 -20.19 0.53 2.58
C ILE A 267 -19.54 0.23 3.94
N LYS A 268 -20.06 -0.77 4.64
CA LYS A 268 -19.38 -1.41 5.77
C LYS A 268 -18.96 -2.81 5.38
N THR A 269 -17.66 -3.09 5.44
CA THR A 269 -17.07 -4.30 4.84
C THR A 269 -17.47 -5.59 5.54
N ARG A 270 -17.71 -5.55 6.87
CA ARG A 270 -18.35 -6.63 7.65
C ARG A 270 -18.71 -6.14 9.06
N GLN A 271 -19.38 -7.02 9.82
CA GLN A 271 -19.70 -6.79 11.24
C GLN A 271 -18.50 -7.06 12.17
N ARG A 272 -18.63 -6.72 13.45
CA ARG A 272 -17.56 -6.83 14.48
C ARG A 272 -17.05 -8.25 14.83
N PRO A 273 -17.81 -9.36 14.69
CA PRO A 273 -17.28 -10.67 15.05
C PRO A 273 -15.99 -11.02 14.30
N ARG A 274 -14.99 -11.52 15.04
CA ARG A 274 -13.64 -11.81 14.50
C ARG A 274 -13.68 -12.79 13.31
N LYS A 275 -14.56 -13.79 13.38
CA LYS A 275 -14.79 -14.78 12.32
C LYS A 275 -16.07 -14.43 11.57
N SER A 276 -15.99 -14.41 10.24
CA SER A 276 -17.15 -14.30 9.35
C SER A 276 -16.83 -14.97 8.02
N SER A 277 -17.84 -15.61 7.44
CA SER A 277 -17.81 -16.17 6.09
C SER A 277 -18.96 -15.63 5.24
N ALA A 278 -19.54 -14.49 5.66
CA ALA A 278 -20.65 -13.84 4.97
C ALA A 278 -20.15 -13.06 3.74
N GLY A 279 -20.03 -13.76 2.60
CA GLY A 279 -19.61 -13.17 1.33
C GLY A 279 -18.09 -12.99 1.20
N TYR A 280 -17.67 -12.13 0.26
CA TYR A 280 -16.26 -11.85 0.00
C TYR A 280 -15.62 -11.04 1.13
N HIS A 281 -14.32 -11.25 1.37
CA HIS A 281 -13.59 -10.53 2.42
C HIS A 281 -13.19 -9.12 1.96
N LEU A 282 -14.16 -8.22 1.78
CA LEU A 282 -13.92 -6.86 1.30
C LEU A 282 -12.95 -6.06 2.18
N THR A 283 -12.90 -6.31 3.50
CA THR A 283 -11.94 -5.64 4.40
C THR A 283 -10.49 -5.80 3.92
N ARG A 284 -10.09 -7.02 3.51
CA ARG A 284 -8.73 -7.28 3.00
C ARG A 284 -8.48 -6.71 1.61
N LEU A 285 -9.52 -6.37 0.85
CA LEU A 285 -9.37 -5.70 -0.44
C LEU A 285 -8.94 -4.24 -0.27
N PHE A 286 -9.40 -3.56 0.79
CA PHE A 286 -9.09 -2.15 1.04
C PHE A 286 -7.81 -1.92 1.85
N ILE A 287 -7.40 -2.88 2.68
CA ILE A 287 -6.11 -2.81 3.39
C ILE A 287 -4.97 -2.96 2.38
N GLY A 288 -4.03 -2.02 2.36
CA GLY A 288 -2.95 -1.99 1.36
C GLY A 288 -3.38 -1.46 0.00
N SER A 289 -4.58 -0.89 -0.14
CA SER A 289 -5.06 -0.34 -1.42
C SER A 289 -4.57 1.09 -1.70
N GLU A 290 -3.90 1.74 -0.75
CA GLU A 290 -3.31 3.08 -0.89
C GLU A 290 -4.31 4.15 -1.36
N GLY A 291 -5.57 4.01 -0.95
CA GLY A 291 -6.65 4.93 -1.30
C GLY A 291 -7.13 4.82 -2.76
N THR A 292 -6.67 3.80 -3.51
CA THR A 292 -6.99 3.65 -4.93
C THR A 292 -8.36 3.01 -5.18
N LEU A 293 -8.90 2.25 -4.22
CA LEU A 293 -10.17 1.54 -4.39
C LEU A 293 -11.35 2.19 -3.67
N GLY A 294 -11.07 3.01 -2.66
CA GLY A 294 -12.06 3.65 -1.82
C GLY A 294 -11.40 4.43 -0.68
N ILE A 295 -12.19 5.27 -0.04
CA ILE A 295 -11.75 6.16 1.03
C ILE A 295 -12.24 5.60 2.37
N VAL A 296 -11.32 5.14 3.21
CA VAL A 296 -11.64 4.57 4.54
C VAL A 296 -11.99 5.71 5.51
N THR A 297 -13.14 5.63 6.17
CA THR A 297 -13.64 6.69 7.08
C THR A 297 -13.89 6.22 8.53
N GLU A 298 -13.95 4.92 8.78
CA GLU A 298 -14.04 4.33 10.12
C GLU A 298 -13.33 2.97 10.11
N ILE A 299 -12.55 2.70 11.16
CA ILE A 299 -11.74 1.49 11.30
C ILE A 299 -12.08 0.82 12.62
N THR A 300 -12.52 -0.44 12.60
CA THR A 300 -12.57 -1.26 13.81
C THR A 300 -11.28 -2.06 13.93
N LEU A 301 -10.51 -1.82 14.99
CA LEU A 301 -9.24 -2.46 15.28
C LEU A 301 -9.38 -3.52 16.38
N LYS A 302 -8.65 -4.62 16.24
CA LYS A 302 -8.43 -5.60 17.30
C LYS A 302 -7.46 -5.02 18.33
N LEU A 303 -7.78 -5.22 19.60
CA LEU A 303 -6.87 -4.98 20.72
C LEU A 303 -6.28 -6.31 21.21
N HIS A 304 -5.05 -6.24 21.70
CA HIS A 304 -4.34 -7.34 22.34
C HIS A 304 -4.10 -7.02 23.81
N VAL A 305 -3.84 -8.06 24.59
CA VAL A 305 -3.48 -7.90 26.01
C VAL A 305 -1.97 -7.69 26.09
N ARG A 306 -1.55 -6.65 26.82
CA ARG A 306 -0.14 -6.39 27.11
C ARG A 306 0.45 -7.56 27.89
N PRO A 307 1.71 -7.95 27.62
CA PRO A 307 2.40 -8.92 28.46
C PRO A 307 2.50 -8.38 29.88
N ARG A 308 2.43 -9.26 30.87
CA ARG A 308 2.58 -8.88 32.29
C ARG A 308 4.04 -8.64 32.65
N TYR A 309 4.92 -9.41 32.02
CA TYR A 309 6.37 -9.29 32.12
C TYR A 309 6.92 -9.18 30.71
N GLU A 310 7.76 -8.19 30.45
CA GLU A 310 8.47 -8.03 29.19
C GLU A 310 9.88 -7.50 29.47
N PHE A 311 10.89 -8.18 28.94
CA PHE A 311 12.28 -7.81 29.08
C PHE A 311 12.95 -7.73 27.71
N ILE A 312 13.92 -6.82 27.61
CA ILE A 312 14.77 -6.67 26.45
C ILE A 312 15.98 -7.60 26.60
N THR A 313 16.23 -8.40 25.57
CA THR A 313 17.49 -9.12 25.42
C THR A 313 18.22 -8.57 24.20
N VAL A 314 19.52 -8.33 24.34
CA VAL A 314 20.39 -7.87 23.24
C VAL A 314 21.49 -8.89 23.04
N ALA A 315 21.68 -9.36 21.81
CA ALA A 315 22.70 -10.36 21.45
C ALA A 315 23.56 -9.86 20.30
N ALA A 316 24.84 -9.65 20.56
CA ALA A 316 25.83 -9.18 19.58
C ALA A 316 26.57 -10.37 18.93
N PHE A 317 26.80 -10.29 17.62
CA PHE A 317 27.34 -11.36 16.78
C PHE A 317 28.51 -10.86 15.93
N PRO A 318 29.43 -11.74 15.49
CA PRO A 318 30.59 -11.33 14.72
C PRO A 318 30.26 -10.95 13.27
N SER A 319 29.11 -11.39 12.74
CA SER A 319 28.66 -11.04 11.39
C SER A 319 27.13 -10.95 11.30
N ILE A 320 26.63 -10.23 10.28
CA ILE A 320 25.19 -10.11 10.03
C ILE A 320 24.56 -11.46 9.68
N LYS A 321 25.36 -12.35 9.06
CA LYS A 321 24.98 -13.71 8.74
C LYS A 321 24.77 -14.56 9.99
N ASP A 322 25.65 -14.44 10.99
CA ASP A 322 25.50 -15.16 12.26
C ASP A 322 24.24 -14.70 13.00
N ALA A 323 24.03 -13.38 13.09
CA ALA A 323 22.82 -12.80 13.69
C ALA A 323 21.55 -13.26 12.96
N ALA A 324 21.52 -13.15 11.64
CA ALA A 324 20.39 -13.60 10.83
C ALA A 324 20.12 -15.11 10.97
N SER A 325 21.16 -15.95 11.00
CA SER A 325 21.02 -17.40 11.19
C SER A 325 20.47 -17.77 12.57
N ALA A 326 20.83 -17.00 13.60
CA ALA A 326 20.22 -17.13 14.92
C ALA A 326 18.72 -16.83 14.88
N ALA A 327 18.32 -15.74 14.23
CA ALA A 327 16.90 -15.38 14.06
C ALA A 327 16.12 -16.47 13.30
N GLU A 328 16.66 -16.99 12.19
CA GLU A 328 16.06 -18.10 11.45
C GLU A 328 15.84 -19.33 12.36
N THR A 329 16.84 -19.68 13.16
CA THR A 329 16.78 -20.84 14.06
C THR A 329 15.72 -20.64 15.16
N ILE A 330 15.63 -19.44 15.74
CA ILE A 330 14.61 -19.08 16.74
C ILE A 330 13.21 -19.28 16.17
N ILE A 331 12.95 -18.72 14.98
CA ILE A 331 11.66 -18.84 14.31
C ILE A 331 11.35 -20.29 13.95
N ALA A 332 12.32 -21.02 13.40
CA ALA A 332 12.14 -22.43 13.00
C ALA A 332 11.85 -23.36 14.18
N GLN A 333 12.28 -23.01 15.40
CA GLN A 333 11.94 -23.73 16.63
C GLN A 333 10.59 -23.32 17.24
N GLY A 334 9.86 -22.41 16.60
CA GLY A 334 8.56 -21.94 17.07
C GLY A 334 8.64 -20.96 18.24
N ILE A 335 9.82 -20.41 18.51
CA ILE A 335 9.99 -19.41 19.57
C ILE A 335 9.57 -18.06 19.00
N GLN A 336 8.55 -17.44 19.59
CA GLN A 336 7.99 -16.19 19.09
C GLN A 336 8.14 -15.06 20.12
N PRO A 337 9.28 -14.35 20.13
CA PRO A 337 9.43 -13.06 20.81
C PRO A 337 8.27 -12.10 20.49
N ASN A 338 8.03 -11.13 21.36
CA ASN A 338 7.08 -10.06 21.09
C ASN A 338 7.57 -9.10 20.00
N ALA A 339 8.89 -8.95 19.87
CA ALA A 339 9.59 -8.31 18.77
C ALA A 339 10.95 -8.97 18.61
N MET A 340 11.45 -9.05 17.37
CA MET A 340 12.78 -9.51 17.06
C MET A 340 13.34 -8.64 15.93
N GLU A 341 14.35 -7.85 16.25
CA GLU A 341 14.91 -6.82 15.38
C GLU A 341 16.41 -7.05 15.17
N ILE A 342 16.95 -6.60 14.05
CA ILE A 342 18.38 -6.65 13.75
C ILE A 342 18.92 -5.25 13.45
N LEU A 343 20.15 -4.96 13.90
CA LEU A 343 20.95 -3.82 13.48
C LEU A 343 22.33 -4.31 13.01
N ASN A 344 22.90 -3.75 11.94
CA ASN A 344 24.29 -4.04 11.56
C ASN A 344 25.29 -3.18 12.37
N GLU A 345 26.58 -3.49 12.24
CA GLU A 345 27.69 -2.76 12.86
C GLU A 345 27.65 -1.27 12.58
N THR A 346 27.33 -0.88 11.34
CA THR A 346 27.29 0.52 10.92
C THR A 346 26.15 1.26 11.63
N MET A 347 24.97 0.66 11.75
CA MET A 347 23.87 1.22 12.53
C MET A 347 24.27 1.41 14.00
N MET A 348 24.90 0.40 14.60
CA MET A 348 25.36 0.47 16.00
C MET A 348 26.36 1.62 16.20
N SER A 349 27.28 1.82 15.26
CA SER A 349 28.21 2.95 15.28
C SER A 349 27.50 4.30 15.18
N PHE A 350 26.50 4.43 14.29
CA PHE A 350 25.73 5.66 14.15
C PHE A 350 24.98 6.01 15.43
N VAL A 351 24.40 5.01 16.09
CA VAL A 351 23.74 5.18 17.39
C VAL A 351 24.74 5.62 18.46
N ASN A 352 25.89 4.95 18.58
CA ASN A 352 26.92 5.30 19.57
C ASN A 352 27.43 6.75 19.39
N GLU A 353 27.60 7.19 18.15
CA GLU A 353 28.07 8.54 17.79
C GLU A 353 27.06 9.66 18.08
N THR A 354 25.79 9.31 18.27
CA THR A 354 24.69 10.26 18.49
C THR A 354 24.10 10.18 19.90
N SER A 355 24.49 9.18 20.68
CA SER A 355 24.09 9.04 22.09
C SER A 355 24.96 9.89 23.02
N ASP A 356 24.32 10.64 23.92
CA ASP A 356 25.00 11.48 24.94
C ASP A 356 25.55 10.69 26.16
N GLY A 357 25.64 9.36 26.07
CA GLY A 357 25.96 8.48 27.20
C GLY A 357 27.35 7.85 27.14
N ASP A 358 27.91 7.51 28.32
CA ASP A 358 29.17 6.79 28.46
C ASP A 358 29.10 5.31 28.00
N LYS A 359 27.88 4.77 27.88
CA LYS A 359 27.66 3.37 27.52
C LYS A 359 27.60 3.22 26.00
N GLN A 360 28.74 2.86 25.41
CA GLN A 360 28.79 2.47 24.01
C GLN A 360 28.43 1.00 23.82
N ASN A 361 27.54 0.75 22.87
CA ASN A 361 27.23 -0.60 22.43
C ASN A 361 28.40 -1.20 21.64
N LEU A 362 28.47 -2.53 21.56
CA LEU A 362 29.40 -3.16 20.63
C LEU A 362 28.99 -2.81 19.20
N GLU A 363 29.93 -2.28 18.41
CA GLU A 363 29.74 -1.95 17.00
C GLU A 363 29.84 -3.21 16.14
N THR A 364 28.88 -4.11 16.36
CA THR A 364 28.78 -5.40 15.69
C THR A 364 27.32 -5.69 15.36
N PRO A 365 27.03 -6.55 14.38
CA PRO A 365 25.66 -6.97 14.11
C PRO A 365 24.98 -7.49 15.37
N THR A 366 23.77 -6.99 15.66
CA THR A 366 23.12 -7.17 16.95
C THR A 366 21.64 -7.48 16.75
N LEU A 367 21.17 -8.54 17.41
CA LEU A 367 19.75 -8.83 17.57
C LEU A 367 19.20 -8.20 18.84
N PHE A 368 17.99 -7.66 18.74
CA PHE A 368 17.23 -7.13 19.85
C PHE A 368 15.92 -7.91 19.96
N PHE A 369 15.58 -8.33 21.18
CA PHE A 369 14.38 -9.10 21.45
C PHE A 369 13.54 -8.39 22.50
N LYS A 370 12.23 -8.27 22.27
CA LYS A 370 11.25 -8.13 23.35
C LYS A 370 10.76 -9.53 23.71
N LEU A 371 11.11 -10.02 24.89
CA LEU A 371 10.66 -11.31 25.39
C LEU A 371 9.62 -11.05 26.46
N GLY A 372 8.38 -11.50 26.23
CA GLY A 372 7.30 -11.18 27.14
C GLY A 372 6.20 -12.21 27.19
N GLY A 373 5.56 -12.29 28.36
CA GLY A 373 4.63 -13.35 28.68
C GLY A 373 3.72 -13.03 29.86
N PRO A 374 2.79 -13.96 30.17
CA PRO A 374 1.86 -13.81 31.29
C PRO A 374 2.51 -14.04 32.66
N THR A 375 3.61 -14.79 32.75
CA THR A 375 4.33 -15.09 34.00
C THR A 375 5.83 -14.90 33.81
N LEU A 376 6.53 -14.64 34.91
CA LEU A 376 7.99 -14.47 34.90
C LEU A 376 8.69 -15.75 34.37
N GLU A 377 8.23 -16.92 34.80
CA GLU A 377 8.81 -18.21 34.41
C GLU A 377 8.69 -18.45 32.90
N SER A 378 7.53 -18.11 32.30
CA SER A 378 7.34 -18.25 30.85
C SER A 378 8.25 -17.31 30.06
N THR A 379 8.47 -16.10 30.58
CA THR A 379 9.37 -15.11 29.96
C THR A 379 10.82 -15.55 30.09
N GLU A 380 11.24 -16.03 31.27
CA GLU A 380 12.58 -16.55 31.54
C GLU A 380 12.91 -17.80 30.70
N GLU A 381 11.95 -18.70 30.52
CA GLU A 381 12.15 -19.89 29.67
C GLU A 381 12.38 -19.51 28.21
N GLN A 382 11.57 -18.59 27.67
CA GLN A 382 11.76 -18.07 26.31
C GLN A 382 13.16 -17.45 26.15
N ALA A 383 13.57 -16.72 27.18
CA ALA A 383 14.88 -16.12 27.32
C ALA A 383 16.02 -17.15 27.29
N ASN A 384 15.91 -18.25 28.04
CA ASN A 384 16.91 -19.31 28.07
C ASN A 384 17.06 -19.98 26.69
N LEU A 385 15.95 -20.23 26.00
CA LEU A 385 15.96 -20.81 24.64
C LEU A 385 16.67 -19.89 23.64
N VAL A 386 16.41 -18.57 23.71
CA VAL A 386 17.11 -17.58 22.88
C VAL A 386 18.61 -17.57 23.19
N ASP A 387 19.00 -17.61 24.47
CA ASP A 387 20.40 -17.62 24.89
C ASP A 387 21.14 -18.87 24.36
N GLU A 388 20.50 -20.03 24.39
CA GLU A 388 21.06 -21.27 23.84
C GLU A 388 21.27 -21.21 22.33
N ILE A 389 20.30 -20.67 21.59
CA ILE A 389 20.41 -20.54 20.13
C ILE A 389 21.47 -19.51 19.75
N ALA A 390 21.52 -18.38 20.46
CA ALA A 390 22.55 -17.37 20.25
C ALA A 390 23.96 -17.95 20.46
N LYS A 391 24.17 -18.75 21.51
CA LYS A 391 25.45 -19.46 21.75
C LYS A 391 25.84 -20.41 20.62
N LYS A 392 24.88 -21.12 20.03
CA LYS A 392 25.11 -22.00 18.87
C LYS A 392 25.44 -21.25 17.58
N ASN A 393 25.12 -19.96 17.52
CA ASN A 393 25.37 -19.06 16.38
C ASN A 393 26.45 -18.03 16.71
N ASN A 394 27.45 -18.39 17.52
CA ASN A 394 28.65 -17.57 17.76
C ASN A 394 28.41 -16.21 18.44
N VAL A 395 27.39 -16.09 19.32
CA VAL A 395 27.17 -14.85 20.06
C VAL A 395 28.41 -14.41 20.83
N MET A 396 28.74 -13.12 20.72
CA MET A 396 29.89 -12.49 21.38
C MET A 396 29.50 -11.94 22.76
N LYS A 397 28.31 -11.36 22.86
CA LYS A 397 27.80 -10.73 24.07
C LYS A 397 26.29 -10.86 24.14
N LEU A 398 25.78 -11.17 25.32
CA LEU A 398 24.35 -11.20 25.65
C LEU A 398 24.09 -10.26 26.82
N GLN A 399 23.05 -9.44 26.73
CA GLN A 399 22.63 -8.53 27.79
C GLN A 399 21.12 -8.66 28.05
N ARG A 400 20.82 -8.97 29.32
CA ARG A 400 19.53 -8.98 30.01
C ARG A 400 19.09 -7.62 30.52
N SER A 401 17.91 -7.08 30.23
CA SER A 401 17.27 -6.14 31.17
C SER A 401 16.51 -6.87 32.27
N THR A 402 16.35 -6.22 33.41
CA THR A 402 15.67 -6.76 34.60
C THR A 402 14.51 -5.87 35.07
N ASN A 403 14.36 -4.69 34.48
CA ASN A 403 13.39 -3.67 34.83
C ASN A 403 13.09 -2.74 33.65
N ASP A 404 12.11 -1.87 33.80
CA ASP A 404 11.63 -0.98 32.74
C ASP A 404 12.64 0.10 32.32
N GLU A 405 13.50 0.55 33.24
CA GLU A 405 14.55 1.52 32.94
C GLU A 405 15.61 0.89 32.04
N GLU A 406 16.07 -0.31 32.38
CA GLU A 406 16.98 -1.10 31.55
C GLU A 406 16.33 -1.52 30.21
N ASN A 407 15.01 -1.78 30.19
CA ASN A 407 14.28 -2.00 28.94
C ASN A 407 14.40 -0.80 28.00
N ALA A 408 14.15 0.40 28.52
CA ALA A 408 14.24 1.63 27.75
C ALA A 408 15.67 1.89 27.26
N GLU A 409 16.67 1.64 28.11
CA GLU A 409 18.09 1.78 27.77
C GLU A 409 18.50 0.83 26.64
N LEU A 410 18.25 -0.47 26.79
CA LEU A 410 18.67 -1.48 25.80
C LEU A 410 17.92 -1.35 24.48
N TRP A 411 16.66 -0.90 24.49
CA TRP A 411 15.88 -0.70 23.27
C TRP A 411 16.16 0.65 22.58
N ALA A 412 16.85 1.58 23.24
CA ALA A 412 17.09 2.92 22.71
C ALA A 412 17.84 2.90 21.37
N ALA A 413 18.82 2.00 21.21
CA ALA A 413 19.56 1.86 19.96
C ALA A 413 18.63 1.55 18.77
N ARG A 414 17.72 0.59 18.94
CA ARG A 414 16.74 0.24 17.91
C ARG A 414 15.75 1.37 17.66
N ARG A 415 15.34 2.10 18.70
CA ARG A 415 14.41 3.23 18.59
C ARG A 415 15.01 4.39 17.81
N ASN A 416 16.30 4.70 18.04
CA ASN A 416 16.95 5.89 17.51
C ASN A 416 17.63 5.68 16.16
N GLY A 417 17.82 4.44 15.72
CA GLY A 417 18.65 4.09 14.57
C GLY A 417 18.37 4.89 13.28
N LEU A 418 17.09 5.15 12.95
CA LEU A 418 16.76 5.94 11.76
C LEU A 418 17.28 7.38 11.88
N TRP A 419 17.00 8.05 13.01
CA TRP A 419 17.46 9.42 13.24
C TRP A 419 18.98 9.51 13.35
N SER A 420 19.60 8.54 14.02
CA SER A 420 21.06 8.42 14.07
C SER A 420 21.66 8.32 12.67
N THR A 421 21.01 7.61 11.74
CA THR A 421 21.45 7.51 10.35
C THR A 421 21.38 8.85 9.62
N PHE A 422 20.27 9.59 9.74
CA PHE A 422 20.15 10.93 9.14
C PHE A 422 21.23 11.88 9.66
N GLN A 423 21.42 11.94 10.98
CA GLN A 423 22.41 12.82 11.60
C GLN A 423 23.84 12.44 11.20
N TYR A 424 24.11 11.14 11.09
CA TYR A 424 25.41 10.64 10.65
C TYR A 424 25.72 11.00 9.18
N GLY A 425 24.69 11.08 8.32
CA GLY A 425 24.83 11.54 6.93
C GLY A 425 25.61 12.85 6.79
N SER A 426 25.33 13.83 7.66
CA SER A 426 26.06 15.12 7.66
C SER A 426 27.54 15.02 8.07
N LYS A 427 27.97 13.89 8.67
CA LYS A 427 29.37 13.64 9.01
C LYS A 427 30.15 13.00 7.85
N VAL A 428 29.55 12.04 7.14
CA VAL A 428 30.27 11.21 6.15
C VAL A 428 30.06 11.61 4.69
N LEU A 429 28.96 12.29 4.37
CA LEU A 429 28.72 12.73 3.01
C LEU A 429 29.57 13.97 2.67
N LYS A 430 29.93 14.08 1.40
CA LYS A 430 30.81 15.15 0.90
C LYS A 430 30.11 16.51 0.95
N ASP A 431 28.85 16.55 0.52
CA ASP A 431 27.99 17.73 0.63
C ASP A 431 27.07 17.57 1.85
N LYS A 432 27.32 18.34 2.90
CA LYS A 432 26.59 18.24 4.17
C LYS A 432 25.22 18.93 4.12
N ASP A 433 25.03 19.80 3.14
CA ASP A 433 23.76 20.47 2.87
C ASP A 433 22.85 19.63 1.95
N ASP A 434 23.32 18.45 1.53
CA ASP A 434 22.64 17.50 0.65
C ASP A 434 22.57 16.08 1.20
N VAL A 435 22.07 15.92 2.43
CA VAL A 435 21.92 14.59 3.00
C VAL A 435 20.62 13.97 2.51
N GLN A 436 20.74 13.01 1.58
CA GLN A 436 19.64 12.19 1.10
C GLN A 436 19.68 10.81 1.72
N VAL A 437 18.49 10.23 1.91
CA VAL A 437 18.31 8.89 2.50
C VAL A 437 17.37 8.07 1.63
N TRP A 438 17.81 6.88 1.24
CA TRP A 438 16.92 5.86 0.69
C TRP A 438 16.66 4.79 1.74
N THR A 439 15.45 4.80 2.31
CA THR A 439 14.99 3.76 3.24
C THR A 439 14.41 2.62 2.43
N THR A 440 15.23 1.62 2.10
CA THR A 440 14.76 0.47 1.34
C THR A 440 13.86 -0.43 2.18
N ASP A 441 13.15 -1.33 1.50
CA ASP A 441 12.20 -2.26 2.12
C ASP A 441 12.10 -3.50 1.24
N VAL A 442 12.57 -4.63 1.76
CA VAL A 442 12.44 -5.95 1.14
C VAL A 442 12.12 -6.97 2.23
N ALA A 443 11.35 -7.99 1.87
CA ALA A 443 11.17 -9.14 2.74
C ALA A 443 11.37 -10.44 1.96
N VAL A 444 11.83 -11.47 2.66
CA VAL A 444 12.11 -12.79 2.09
C VAL A 444 11.54 -13.90 2.98
N PRO A 445 11.30 -15.09 2.44
CA PRO A 445 10.98 -16.25 3.25
C PRO A 445 12.05 -16.46 4.33
N ILE A 446 11.64 -16.82 5.54
CA ILE A 446 12.55 -16.97 6.70
C ILE A 446 13.76 -17.84 6.38
N SER A 447 13.60 -18.92 5.62
CA SER A 447 14.72 -19.81 5.22
C SER A 447 15.80 -19.18 4.31
N LYS A 448 15.58 -17.96 3.83
CA LYS A 448 16.46 -17.22 2.91
C LYS A 448 17.03 -15.94 3.53
N LEU A 449 16.62 -15.62 4.74
CA LEU A 449 16.87 -14.35 5.41
C LEU A 449 18.37 -14.09 5.60
N SER A 450 19.10 -15.05 6.17
CA SER A 450 20.55 -15.01 6.38
C SER A 450 21.31 -14.91 5.07
N LEU A 451 20.93 -15.70 4.07
CA LEU A 451 21.55 -15.66 2.75
C LEU A 451 21.38 -14.29 2.09
N VAL A 452 20.14 -13.85 1.91
CA VAL A 452 19.82 -12.66 1.11
C VAL A 452 20.32 -11.38 1.80
N ILE A 453 20.14 -11.24 3.11
CA ILE A 453 20.59 -10.05 3.84
C ILE A 453 22.11 -9.94 3.82
N SER A 454 22.83 -11.04 4.02
CA SER A 454 24.30 -11.03 3.97
C SER A 454 24.83 -10.69 2.57
N GLU A 455 24.24 -11.25 1.52
CA GLU A 455 24.65 -10.95 0.14
C GLU A 455 24.36 -9.50 -0.26
N ILE A 456 23.22 -8.93 0.14
CA ILE A 456 22.92 -7.51 -0.10
C ILE A 456 23.90 -6.62 0.66
N ASN A 457 24.18 -6.94 1.93
CA ASN A 457 25.13 -6.21 2.75
C ASN A 457 26.53 -6.19 2.09
N ASP A 458 27.03 -7.37 1.72
CA ASP A 458 28.34 -7.53 1.09
C ASP A 458 28.39 -6.84 -0.28
N TYR A 459 27.31 -6.90 -1.06
CA TYR A 459 27.18 -6.21 -2.33
C TYR A 459 27.27 -4.69 -2.18
N LEU A 460 26.56 -4.10 -1.21
CA LEU A 460 26.64 -2.66 -0.95
C LEU A 460 28.06 -2.23 -0.54
N ILE A 461 28.74 -3.03 0.28
CA ILE A 461 30.15 -2.80 0.63
C ILE A 461 31.03 -2.85 -0.63
N GLU A 462 30.88 -3.87 -1.49
CA GLU A 462 31.62 -4.02 -2.75
C GLU A 462 31.41 -2.81 -3.68
N LYS A 463 30.18 -2.29 -3.75
CA LYS A 463 29.84 -1.09 -4.54
C LYS A 463 30.28 0.24 -3.91
N GLY A 464 31.03 0.18 -2.82
CA GLY A 464 31.63 1.37 -2.20
C GLY A 464 30.67 2.16 -1.31
N PHE A 465 29.60 1.52 -0.82
CA PHE A 465 28.70 2.12 0.17
C PHE A 465 29.09 1.79 1.61
N LYS A 466 30.25 1.14 1.85
CA LYS A 466 30.77 0.97 3.21
C LYS A 466 30.74 2.31 3.97
N ASP A 467 30.24 2.28 5.20
CA ASP A 467 30.02 3.44 6.09
C ASP A 467 28.98 4.47 5.59
N ARG A 468 28.27 4.17 4.49
CA ARG A 468 27.18 4.98 3.91
C ARG A 468 25.86 4.20 3.78
N PHE A 469 25.75 3.05 4.43
CA PHE A 469 24.46 2.43 4.66
C PHE A 469 24.42 1.80 6.05
N SER A 470 23.23 1.75 6.63
CA SER A 470 22.96 1.03 7.86
C SER A 470 21.84 0.02 7.62
N VAL A 471 21.81 -1.06 8.41
CA VAL A 471 20.75 -2.07 8.33
C VAL A 471 19.94 -2.02 9.60
N MET A 472 18.63 -2.04 9.43
CA MET A 472 17.65 -2.17 10.49
C MET A 472 16.49 -3.01 9.96
N GLY A 473 16.01 -3.98 10.71
CA GLY A 473 14.96 -4.85 10.17
C GLY A 473 14.11 -5.55 11.21
N HIS A 474 12.86 -5.74 10.84
CA HIS A 474 11.87 -6.61 11.47
C HIS A 474 12.21 -8.08 11.16
N ILE A 475 13.34 -8.54 11.69
CA ILE A 475 13.95 -9.82 11.29
C ILE A 475 13.07 -11.02 11.66
N GLY A 476 12.17 -10.86 12.63
CA GLY A 476 11.11 -11.84 12.91
C GLY A 476 10.21 -12.16 11.71
N ASP A 477 9.91 -11.16 10.90
CA ASP A 477 9.01 -11.26 9.74
C ASP A 477 9.75 -11.50 8.42
N GLY A 478 11.09 -11.67 8.47
CA GLY A 478 11.92 -11.77 7.26
C GLY A 478 12.08 -10.46 6.50
N ASN A 479 11.84 -9.33 7.15
CA ASN A 479 11.89 -8.00 6.55
C ASN A 479 13.12 -7.22 7.02
N CYS A 480 13.78 -6.52 6.08
CA CYS A 480 14.97 -5.72 6.35
C CYS A 480 14.99 -4.43 5.53
N HIS A 481 15.46 -3.37 6.18
CA HIS A 481 15.71 -2.06 5.58
C HIS A 481 17.21 -1.82 5.53
N PHE A 482 17.72 -1.51 4.33
CA PHE A 482 19.04 -0.98 4.10
C PHE A 482 18.89 0.51 3.85
N ILE A 483 19.32 1.32 4.82
CA ILE A 483 19.14 2.78 4.82
C ILE A 483 20.39 3.38 4.20
N ILE A 484 20.30 3.81 2.94
CA ILE A 484 21.45 4.24 2.15
C ILE A 484 21.57 5.76 2.16
N LEU A 485 22.74 6.27 2.55
CA LEU A 485 23.10 7.68 2.60
C LEU A 485 23.80 8.09 1.30
N TYR A 486 23.35 9.20 0.72
CA TYR A 486 23.94 9.72 -0.51
C TYR A 486 23.77 11.23 -0.66
N ASN A 487 24.60 11.83 -1.50
CA ASN A 487 24.33 13.16 -2.05
C ASN A 487 23.59 12.99 -3.38
N SER A 488 22.73 13.93 -3.73
CA SER A 488 21.82 13.86 -4.88
C SER A 488 22.48 13.49 -6.21
N PRO A 489 23.72 13.93 -6.54
CA PRO A 489 24.40 13.49 -7.77
C PRO A 489 24.71 11.98 -7.85
N ASP A 490 24.63 11.26 -6.73
CA ASP A 490 24.81 9.80 -6.67
C ASP A 490 23.47 9.03 -6.77
N TYR A 491 22.35 9.70 -7.02
CA TYR A 491 21.01 9.08 -7.11
C TYR A 491 21.00 7.85 -8.02
N ASP A 492 21.48 7.95 -9.26
CA ASP A 492 21.50 6.83 -10.22
C ASP A 492 22.27 5.61 -9.70
N LYS A 493 23.37 5.85 -8.97
CA LYS A 493 24.17 4.77 -8.38
C LYS A 493 23.42 4.08 -7.25
N VAL A 494 22.75 4.86 -6.40
CA VAL A 494 21.92 4.33 -5.31
C VAL A 494 20.75 3.55 -5.89
N HIS A 495 20.06 4.12 -6.87
CA HIS A 495 18.95 3.49 -7.56
C HIS A 495 19.36 2.12 -8.14
N HIS A 496 20.52 2.03 -8.81
CA HIS A 496 21.02 0.76 -9.34
C HIS A 496 21.31 -0.30 -8.27
N VAL A 497 21.83 0.08 -7.09
CA VAL A 497 22.04 -0.89 -6.01
C VAL A 497 20.73 -1.29 -5.31
N VAL A 498 19.73 -0.40 -5.29
CA VAL A 498 18.37 -0.71 -4.83
C VAL A 498 17.67 -1.66 -5.81
N ASP A 499 17.81 -1.45 -7.12
CA ASP A 499 17.30 -2.38 -8.14
C ASP A 499 17.86 -3.79 -7.91
N HIS A 500 19.18 -3.91 -7.77
CA HIS A 500 19.84 -5.19 -7.51
C HIS A 500 19.35 -5.84 -6.20
N MET A 501 19.14 -5.04 -5.14
CA MET A 501 18.62 -5.54 -3.87
C MET A 501 17.22 -6.12 -4.00
N VAL A 502 16.32 -5.40 -4.68
CA VAL A 502 14.95 -5.84 -4.92
C VAL A 502 14.97 -7.10 -5.80
N GLU A 503 15.70 -7.11 -6.91
CA GLU A 503 15.87 -8.28 -7.76
C GLU A 503 16.40 -9.49 -6.98
N ARG A 504 17.35 -9.27 -6.06
CA ARG A 504 17.90 -10.35 -5.23
C ARG A 504 16.84 -10.94 -4.31
N ALA A 505 16.06 -10.11 -3.64
CA ALA A 505 14.94 -10.57 -2.80
C ALA A 505 13.91 -11.35 -3.63
N LEU A 506 13.49 -10.78 -4.77
CA LEU A 506 12.50 -11.41 -5.66
C LEU A 506 12.99 -12.75 -6.22
N SER A 507 14.28 -12.89 -6.53
CA SER A 507 14.86 -14.18 -6.99
C SER A 507 14.84 -15.29 -5.94
N HIS A 508 14.49 -14.97 -4.68
CA HIS A 508 14.37 -15.90 -3.55
C HIS A 508 12.94 -15.99 -3.01
N ASP A 509 11.94 -15.79 -3.87
CA ASP A 509 10.52 -15.76 -3.52
C ASP A 509 10.17 -14.67 -2.48
N GLY A 510 10.97 -13.59 -2.45
CA GLY A 510 10.72 -12.41 -1.62
C GLY A 510 9.76 -11.41 -2.26
N THR A 511 9.72 -10.21 -1.69
CA THR A 511 8.88 -9.08 -2.14
C THR A 511 9.68 -7.78 -2.20
N CYS A 512 9.29 -6.88 -3.12
CA CYS A 512 9.87 -5.55 -3.27
C CYS A 512 9.44 -4.55 -2.20
N THR A 513 8.47 -4.91 -1.36
CA THR A 513 8.03 -4.14 -0.18
C THR A 513 7.48 -5.07 0.90
N GLY A 514 8.11 -5.06 2.08
CA GLY A 514 7.57 -5.72 3.26
C GLY A 514 6.42 -4.93 3.89
N GLU A 515 6.55 -3.61 3.99
CA GLU A 515 5.61 -2.78 4.77
C GLU A 515 5.35 -1.35 4.27
N HIS A 516 6.20 -0.77 3.42
CA HIS A 516 6.05 0.62 2.98
C HIS A 516 4.95 0.81 1.92
N GLY A 517 4.53 -0.27 1.26
CA GLY A 517 3.61 -0.23 0.13
C GLY A 517 4.37 0.01 -1.18
N VAL A 518 3.61 0.35 -2.22
CA VAL A 518 4.13 0.44 -3.59
C VAL A 518 4.23 1.88 -4.07
N GLY A 519 3.18 2.68 -3.85
CA GLY A 519 3.08 4.03 -4.36
C GLY A 519 3.45 4.14 -5.84
N VAL A 520 4.35 5.07 -6.14
CA VAL A 520 5.04 5.16 -7.44
C VAL A 520 6.45 4.58 -7.37
N GLY A 521 7.07 4.57 -6.20
CA GLY A 521 8.47 4.17 -6.01
C GLY A 521 8.76 2.71 -6.34
N LYS A 522 7.77 1.82 -6.14
CA LYS A 522 7.96 0.37 -6.35
C LYS A 522 7.16 -0.21 -7.51
N ARG A 523 6.32 0.57 -8.19
CA ARG A 523 5.39 0.01 -9.21
C ARG A 523 6.11 -0.70 -10.36
N LYS A 524 7.33 -0.27 -10.69
CA LYS A 524 8.19 -0.90 -11.71
C LYS A 524 8.63 -2.33 -11.36
N TYR A 525 8.64 -2.71 -10.08
CA TYR A 525 9.03 -4.05 -9.65
C TYR A 525 7.86 -5.04 -9.65
N LEU A 526 6.60 -4.56 -9.64
CA LEU A 526 5.43 -5.43 -9.62
C LEU A 526 5.37 -6.44 -10.78
N PRO A 527 5.75 -6.12 -12.03
CA PRO A 527 5.74 -7.11 -13.10
C PRO A 527 6.70 -8.27 -12.86
N LEU A 528 7.83 -8.01 -12.18
CA LEU A 528 8.80 -9.04 -11.82
C LEU A 528 8.30 -9.90 -10.67
N GLU A 529 7.66 -9.29 -9.65
CA GLU A 529 7.16 -10.01 -8.48
C GLU A 529 5.87 -10.81 -8.76
N LEU A 530 4.89 -10.19 -9.43
CA LEU A 530 3.52 -10.72 -9.53
C LEU A 530 3.13 -11.16 -10.94
N GLY A 531 3.89 -10.75 -11.96
CA GLY A 531 3.51 -10.92 -13.36
C GLY A 531 2.49 -9.89 -13.85
N VAL A 532 2.45 -9.70 -15.18
CA VAL A 532 1.62 -8.67 -15.82
C VAL A 532 0.14 -8.97 -15.66
N GLU A 533 -0.25 -10.24 -15.70
CA GLU A 533 -1.64 -10.69 -15.59
C GLU A 533 -2.24 -10.39 -14.21
N ALA A 534 -1.44 -10.48 -13.15
CA ALA A 534 -1.88 -10.11 -11.80
C ALA A 534 -2.14 -8.59 -11.72
N ILE A 535 -1.25 -7.79 -12.30
CA ILE A 535 -1.42 -6.33 -12.38
C ILE A 535 -2.66 -5.97 -13.20
N ASP A 536 -2.86 -6.64 -14.35
CA ASP A 536 -4.04 -6.42 -15.19
C ASP A 536 -5.35 -6.80 -14.48
N THR A 537 -5.31 -7.81 -13.61
CA THR A 537 -6.44 -8.16 -12.73
C THR A 537 -6.69 -7.07 -11.69
N MET A 538 -5.65 -6.57 -11.02
CA MET A 538 -5.79 -5.45 -10.08
C MET A 538 -6.35 -4.20 -10.77
N ARG A 539 -5.92 -3.93 -12.01
CA ARG A 539 -6.46 -2.85 -12.83
C ARG A 539 -7.93 -3.05 -13.15
N GLN A 540 -8.37 -4.28 -13.43
CA GLN A 540 -9.79 -4.58 -13.61
C GLN A 540 -10.61 -4.27 -12.36
N ILE A 541 -10.11 -4.64 -11.17
CA ILE A 541 -10.78 -4.33 -9.89
C ILE A 541 -10.86 -2.81 -9.69
N LYS A 542 -9.75 -2.09 -9.92
CA LYS A 542 -9.69 -0.64 -9.87
C LYS A 542 -10.75 0.01 -10.77
N LEU A 543 -10.87 -0.43 -12.03
CA LEU A 543 -11.84 0.10 -12.97
C LEU A 543 -13.29 -0.25 -12.60
N ALA A 544 -13.51 -1.37 -11.92
CA ALA A 544 -14.84 -1.75 -11.42
C ALA A 544 -15.30 -0.86 -10.25
N LEU A 545 -14.40 -0.51 -9.33
CA LEU A 545 -14.71 0.32 -8.15
C LEU A 545 -14.56 1.83 -8.40
N ASP A 546 -13.72 2.22 -9.34
CA ASP A 546 -13.45 3.59 -9.75
C ASP A 546 -13.37 3.71 -11.29
N PRO A 547 -14.51 3.66 -11.98
CA PRO A 547 -14.56 3.69 -13.45
C PRO A 547 -14.09 5.02 -14.05
N ARG A 548 -14.06 6.10 -13.24
CA ARG A 548 -13.56 7.42 -13.66
C ARG A 548 -12.09 7.64 -13.32
N ARG A 549 -11.46 6.68 -12.61
CA ARG A 549 -10.04 6.71 -12.24
C ARG A 549 -9.65 7.93 -11.39
N ILE A 550 -10.56 8.43 -10.57
CA ILE A 550 -10.32 9.64 -9.76
C ILE A 550 -9.55 9.38 -8.46
N LEU A 551 -9.60 8.17 -7.91
CA LEU A 551 -8.99 7.85 -6.62
C LEU A 551 -7.50 7.52 -6.76
N ASN A 552 -6.63 8.34 -6.18
CA ASN A 552 -5.17 8.23 -6.18
C ASN A 552 -4.58 7.69 -7.52
N PRO A 553 -4.75 8.42 -8.63
CA PRO A 553 -4.44 7.92 -9.96
C PRO A 553 -2.96 7.54 -10.16
N ASP A 554 -2.77 6.50 -10.98
CA ASP A 554 -1.48 5.91 -11.41
C ASP A 554 -0.64 5.29 -10.31
N LYS A 555 -1.31 5.01 -9.19
CA LYS A 555 -0.83 4.21 -8.08
C LYS A 555 -1.84 3.07 -7.87
N ILE A 556 -1.41 1.89 -7.45
CA ILE A 556 -0.02 1.41 -7.32
C ILE A 556 0.57 0.91 -8.66
N PHE A 557 -0.13 1.15 -9.76
CA PHE A 557 0.28 0.82 -11.12
C PHE A 557 -0.30 1.86 -12.08
N LYS A 558 0.29 1.99 -13.27
CA LYS A 558 -0.24 2.87 -14.33
C LYS A 558 -1.68 2.47 -14.68
N ILE A 559 -2.56 3.46 -14.75
CA ILE A 559 -3.96 3.32 -15.23
C ILE A 559 -4.22 4.15 -16.48
N ASP A 560 -3.20 4.84 -16.96
CA ASP A 560 -3.17 5.63 -18.18
C ASP A 560 -1.89 5.26 -18.96
N PRO A 561 -2.02 4.80 -20.22
CA PRO A 561 -0.86 4.41 -21.02
C PRO A 561 0.07 5.59 -21.37
N GLU A 562 -0.42 6.83 -21.30
CA GLU A 562 0.35 8.04 -21.66
C GLU A 562 1.04 8.70 -20.44
N GLU A 563 0.88 8.10 -19.25
CA GLU A 563 1.47 8.60 -18.01
C GLU A 563 2.97 8.26 -17.95
N ASN A 564 3.81 9.26 -17.61
CA ASN A 564 5.26 9.17 -17.74
C ASN A 564 6.07 9.53 -16.47
N LEU A 565 5.48 9.43 -15.28
CA LEU A 565 6.14 9.75 -14.01
C LEU A 565 7.31 8.81 -13.70
N ASP A 566 7.27 7.54 -14.14
CA ASP A 566 8.41 6.63 -13.96
C ASP A 566 9.64 7.20 -14.67
N GLU A 567 9.44 7.59 -15.92
CA GLU A 567 10.47 8.18 -16.77
C GLU A 567 10.95 9.54 -16.24
N GLN A 568 10.10 10.28 -15.51
CA GLN A 568 10.50 11.52 -14.83
C GLN A 568 11.30 11.25 -13.54
N LEU A 569 10.91 10.25 -12.75
CA LEU A 569 11.60 9.87 -11.51
C LEU A 569 12.99 9.27 -11.80
N ASP A 570 13.08 8.44 -12.84
CA ASP A 570 14.34 7.82 -13.29
C ASP A 570 15.38 8.85 -13.75
N GLN A 571 14.96 10.04 -14.19
CA GLN A 571 15.87 11.11 -14.60
C GLN A 571 16.54 11.82 -13.42
N GLY A 572 16.11 11.54 -12.18
CA GLY A 572 16.75 12.02 -10.97
C GLY A 572 16.66 13.54 -10.78
N SER A 573 15.79 13.99 -9.89
CA SER A 573 15.83 15.36 -9.39
C SER A 573 15.80 15.35 -7.87
N VAL A 574 16.98 15.23 -7.24
CA VAL A 574 17.09 15.40 -5.80
C VAL A 574 17.94 16.63 -5.48
N LYS A 575 17.35 17.45 -4.61
CA LYS A 575 17.85 18.43 -3.63
C LYS A 575 16.79 19.54 -3.54
N VAL A 576 15.87 19.42 -2.58
CA VAL A 576 15.01 20.55 -2.17
C VAL A 576 15.08 20.76 -0.65
N LYS A 577 15.73 21.86 -0.25
CA LYS A 577 15.42 22.63 0.97
C LYS A 577 15.33 24.10 0.55
N PRO A 578 14.19 24.75 0.82
CA PRO A 578 14.19 25.73 1.89
C PRO A 578 12.95 25.59 2.78
N ASN A 579 13.17 25.57 4.10
CA ASN A 579 12.16 25.51 5.19
C ASN A 579 11.53 24.15 5.51
N CYS A 580 12.34 23.09 5.68
CA CYS A 580 11.96 22.00 6.59
C CYS A 580 11.88 22.56 8.03
N MET A 581 10.76 23.18 8.39
CA MET A 581 10.38 23.35 9.77
C MET A 581 9.84 22.01 10.26
N HIS A 582 10.73 21.21 10.84
CA HIS A 582 10.31 20.12 11.70
C HIS A 582 9.73 20.73 12.98
N ASN A 583 8.41 20.80 13.04
CA ASN A 583 7.67 20.62 14.28
C ASN A 583 6.83 19.36 14.08
N HIS A 584 7.35 18.23 14.56
CA HIS A 584 6.54 17.11 15.01
C HIS A 584 6.74 16.98 16.50
#